data_AF-M4QSS1-F1
#
_entry.id   AF-M4QSS1-F1
#
_cell.length_a   1.000
_cell.length_b   1.000
_cell.length_c   1.000
_cell.angle_alpha   90.00
_cell.angle_beta   90.00
_cell.angle_gamma   90.00
#
_symmetry.space_group_name_H-M   'P 1'
#
loop_
_entity.id
_entity.type
_entity.pdbx_description
1 polymer ?
#
loop_
_entity_poly.entity_id
_entity_poly.type
_entity_poly.pdbx_seq_one_letter_code
_entity_poly.pdbx_strand_id
1 'polypeptide(L)' 'MSISAQQLAAQKNISWVIAEKIAQKILTGEYPPESILPGEMELGEQFGVSRTAVREAVKTLAAKGMLLPRPRIGTRVL' A
#
# COMPACT_ATOMS: atom_id res chain seq x y z
N MET A 1 24.39 20.15 -6.07
CA MET A 1 23.20 19.65 -6.76
C MET A 1 23.58 18.39 -7.51
N SER A 2 22.77 17.34 -7.37
CA SER A 2 22.52 16.23 -8.33
C SER A 2 22.34 14.91 -7.59
N ILE A 3 21.10 14.76 -7.13
CA ILE A 3 20.31 13.56 -6.85
C ILE A 3 20.99 12.24 -7.30
N SER A 4 21.34 11.38 -6.34
CA SER A 4 21.53 9.94 -6.64
C SER A 4 20.15 9.30 -6.80
N ALA A 5 19.62 9.36 -8.02
CA ALA A 5 18.50 8.53 -8.46
C ALA A 5 18.87 7.03 -8.50
N GLN A 6 20.17 6.72 -8.43
CA GLN A 6 20.72 5.38 -8.60
C GLN A 6 20.63 4.53 -7.31
N GLN A 7 20.54 5.14 -6.12
CA GLN A 7 20.33 4.41 -4.87
C GLN A 7 18.85 4.07 -4.60
N LEU A 8 17.92 4.72 -5.30
CA LEU A 8 16.46 4.59 -5.14
C LEU A 8 15.85 3.37 -5.87
N ALA A 9 16.59 2.72 -6.77
CA ALA A 9 16.07 1.64 -7.62
C ALA A 9 16.66 0.24 -7.33
N ALA A 10 17.73 0.15 -6.53
CA ALA A 10 18.52 -1.08 -6.42
C ALA A 10 18.00 -2.13 -5.42
N GLN A 11 17.01 -1.78 -4.60
CA GLN A 11 16.30 -2.74 -3.77
C GLN A 11 14.82 -2.40 -3.94
N LYS A 12 14.10 -3.10 -4.83
CA LYS A 12 12.64 -2.99 -4.90
C LYS A 12 12.11 -3.27 -3.50
N ASN A 13 11.82 -2.19 -2.77
CA ASN A 13 11.45 -2.28 -1.37
C ASN A 13 10.17 -3.10 -1.30
N ILE A 14 10.11 -4.07 -0.39
CA ILE A 14 8.96 -4.96 -0.24
C ILE A 14 7.65 -4.16 -0.13
N SER A 15 7.68 -3.00 0.53
CA SER A 15 6.53 -2.08 0.60
C SER A 15 6.06 -1.57 -0.77
N TRP A 16 6.97 -1.31 -1.71
CA TRP A 16 6.64 -0.88 -3.06
C TRP A 16 5.94 -1.99 -3.86
N VAL A 17 6.44 -3.22 -3.76
CA VAL A 17 5.82 -4.39 -4.40
C VAL A 17 4.40 -4.62 -3.83
N ILE A 18 4.23 -4.44 -2.52
CA ILE A 18 2.92 -4.58 -1.87
C ILE A 18 1.97 -3.45 -2.29
N ALA A 19 2.48 -2.21 -2.41
CA ALA A 19 1.68 -1.09 -2.91
C ALA A 19 1.17 -1.36 -4.34
N GLU A 20 2.03 -1.90 -5.21
CA GLU A 20 1.64 -2.27 -6.57
C GLU A 20 0.55 -3.35 -6.58
N LYS A 21 0.69 -4.41 -5.77
CA LYS A 21 -0.32 -5.47 -5.65
C LYS A 21 -1.66 -4.95 -5.14
N ILE A 22 -1.65 -4.10 -4.09
CA ILE A 22 -2.89 -3.51 -3.56
C ILE A 22 -3.53 -2.59 -4.61
N ALA A 23 -2.74 -1.76 -5.30
CA ALA A 23 -3.24 -0.91 -6.37
C ALA A 23 -3.87 -1.74 -7.51
N GLN A 24 -3.25 -2.84 -7.91
CA GLN A 24 -3.82 -3.75 -8.91
C GLN A 24 -5.18 -4.31 -8.45
N LYS A 25 -5.31 -4.72 -7.18
CA LYS A 25 -6.59 -5.19 -6.62
C LYS A 25 -7.67 -4.10 -6.58
N ILE A 26 -7.30 -2.85 -6.33
CA ILE A 26 -8.22 -1.70 -6.43
C ILE A 26 -8.66 -1.49 -7.89
N LEU A 27 -7.70 -1.42 -8.81
CA LEU A 27 -7.96 -1.17 -10.23
C LEU A 27 -8.77 -2.26 -10.92
N THR A 28 -8.65 -3.51 -10.46
CA THR A 28 -9.44 -4.65 -10.94
C THR A 28 -10.81 -4.75 -10.27
N GLY A 29 -11.10 -3.91 -9.27
CA GLY A 29 -12.37 -3.91 -8.54
C GLY A 29 -12.49 -4.97 -7.45
N GLU A 30 -11.43 -5.73 -7.16
CA GLU A 30 -11.41 -6.67 -6.02
C GLU A 30 -11.56 -5.91 -4.69
N TYR A 31 -10.96 -4.72 -4.60
CA TYR A 31 -11.25 -3.74 -3.56
C TYR A 31 -12.03 -2.57 -4.17
N PRO A 32 -13.37 -2.58 -4.11
CA PRO A 32 -14.17 -1.57 -4.75
C PRO A 32 -14.03 -0.21 -4.06
N PRO A 33 -14.30 0.92 -4.78
CA PRO A 33 -14.34 2.25 -4.17
C PRO A 33 -15.25 2.29 -2.95
N GLU A 34 -14.89 3.13 -1.98
CA GLU A 34 -15.56 3.29 -0.68
C GLU A 34 -15.51 2.06 0.26
N SER A 35 -14.99 0.91 -0.19
CA SER A 35 -14.76 -0.24 0.69
C SER A 35 -13.63 0.00 1.69
N ILE A 36 -13.64 -0.78 2.77
CA ILE A 36 -12.55 -0.79 3.74
C ILE A 36 -11.60 -1.93 3.39
N LEU A 37 -10.32 -1.60 3.24
CA LEU A 37 -9.28 -2.60 3.07
C LEU A 37 -9.16 -3.51 4.30
N PRO A 38 -8.72 -4.77 4.12
CA PRO A 38 -8.31 -5.62 5.23
C PRO A 38 -7.25 -4.92 6.10
N GLY A 39 -7.21 -5.27 7.38
CA GLY A 39 -6.28 -4.64 8.33
C GLY A 39 -4.80 -4.90 7.97
N GLU A 40 -3.89 -4.07 8.47
CA GLU A 40 -2.45 -4.22 8.17
C GLU A 40 -1.88 -5.58 8.58
N MET A 41 -2.43 -6.19 9.64
CA MET A 41 -2.07 -7.54 10.08
C MET A 41 -2.52 -8.59 9.06
N GLU A 42 -3.78 -8.54 8.66
CA GLU A 42 -4.38 -9.47 7.72
C GLU A 42 -3.74 -9.38 6.33
N LEU A 43 -3.53 -8.16 5.83
CA LEU A 43 -2.77 -7.94 4.58
C LEU A 43 -1.34 -8.46 4.69
N GLY A 44 -0.71 -8.34 5.87
CA GLY A 44 0.62 -8.89 6.12
C GLY A 44 0.63 -10.41 5.98
N GLU A 45 -0.37 -11.09 6.54
CA GLU A 45 -0.55 -12.54 6.40
C GLU A 45 -0.87 -12.94 4.96
N GLN A 46 -1.82 -12.25 4.30
CA GLN A 46 -2.21 -12.53 2.91
C GLN A 46 -1.04 -12.40 1.92
N PHE A 47 -0.16 -11.42 2.13
CA PHE A 47 0.98 -11.20 1.25
C PHE A 47 2.30 -11.83 1.75
N GLY A 48 2.31 -12.45 2.93
CA GLY A 48 3.51 -13.05 3.53
C GLY A 48 4.59 -12.02 3.89
N VAL A 49 4.19 -10.84 4.38
CA VAL A 49 5.10 -9.73 4.71
C VAL A 49 4.84 -9.18 6.10
N SER A 50 5.78 -8.38 6.63
CA SER A 50 5.60 -7.72 7.91
C SER A 50 4.51 -6.64 7.84
N ARG A 51 3.82 -6.41 8.97
CA ARG A 51 2.87 -5.30 9.14
C ARG A 51 3.49 -3.94 8.77
N THR A 52 4.76 -3.74 9.11
CA THR A 52 5.49 -2.51 8.77
C THR A 52 5.57 -2.30 7.26
N ALA A 53 5.84 -3.35 6.47
CA ALA A 53 5.88 -3.25 5.02
C ALA A 53 4.52 -2.87 4.43
N VAL A 54 3.44 -3.48 4.93
CA VAL A 54 2.07 -3.13 4.54
C VAL A 54 1.74 -1.68 4.87
N ARG A 55 2.08 -1.22 6.08
CA ARG A 55 1.84 0.16 6.49
C ARG A 55 2.53 1.17 5.56
N GLU A 56 3.78 0.92 5.18
CA GLU A 56 4.49 1.80 4.25
C GLU A 56 3.89 1.73 2.83
N ALA A 57 3.39 0.58 2.40
CA ALA A 57 2.64 0.44 1.16
C ALA A 57 1.34 1.27 1.19
N VAL A 58 0.55 1.14 2.25
CA VAL A 58 -0.70 1.89 2.47
C VAL A 58 -0.44 3.39 2.50
N LYS A 59 0.60 3.86 3.21
CA LYS A 59 1.01 5.27 3.19
C LYS A 59 1.33 5.75 1.78
N THR A 60 2.04 4.95 0.99
CA THR A 60 2.41 5.28 -0.39
C THR A 60 1.16 5.45 -1.26
N LEU A 61 0.18 4.56 -1.12
CA LEU A 61 -1.08 4.63 -1.87
C LEU A 61 -1.99 5.76 -1.39
N ALA A 62 -2.00 6.05 -0.09
CA ALA A 62 -2.71 7.19 0.47
C ALA A 62 -2.15 8.52 -0.06
N ALA A 63 -0.82 8.65 -0.14
CA ALA A 63 -0.15 9.80 -0.75
C ALA A 63 -0.47 9.97 -2.25
N LYS A 64 -0.83 8.88 -2.93
CA LYS A 64 -1.28 8.86 -4.32
C LYS A 64 -2.78 9.11 -4.49
N GLY A 65 -3.52 9.30 -3.41
CA GLY A 65 -4.98 9.53 -3.45
C GLY A 65 -5.79 8.29 -3.79
N MET A 66 -5.23 7.09 -3.65
CA MET A 66 -5.96 5.83 -3.85
C MET A 66 -6.63 5.32 -2.56
N LEU A 67 -6.12 5.75 -1.41
CA LEU A 67 -6.57 5.29 -0.10
C LEU A 67 -6.74 6.45 0.88
N LEU A 68 -7.65 6.29 1.83
CA LEU A 68 -7.92 7.22 2.91
C LEU A 68 -7.89 6.50 4.27
N PRO A 69 -6.77 6.56 5.00
CA PRO A 69 -6.69 6.06 6.36
C PRO A 69 -7.61 6.87 7.29
N ARG A 70 -8.44 6.19 8.07
CA ARG A 70 -9.35 6.80 9.05
C ARG A 70 -9.19 6.12 10.42
N PRO A 71 -8.87 6.88 11.49
CA PRO A 71 -8.78 6.34 12.84
C PRO A 71 -10.07 5.60 13.23
N ARG A 72 -9.93 4.40 13.81
CA ARG A 72 -11.03 3.53 14.29
C ARG A 72 -11.97 2.97 13.20
N ILE A 73 -11.76 3.31 11.92
CA ILE A 73 -12.55 2.81 10.79
C ILE A 73 -11.72 1.87 9.92
N GLY A 74 -10.43 2.16 9.76
CA GLY A 74 -9.53 1.43 8.86
C GLY A 74 -9.14 2.29 7.66
N THR A 75 -8.69 1.65 6.59
CA THR A 75 -8.26 2.35 5.37
C THR A 75 -9.31 2.18 4.29
N ARG A 76 -9.91 3.30 3.85
CA ARG A 76 -10.95 3.30 2.82
C ARG A 76 -10.34 3.45 1.42
N VAL A 77 -10.88 2.75 0.43
CA VAL A 77 -10.55 2.94 -0.98
C VAL A 77 -11.23 4.20 -1.52
N LEU A 78 -10.48 5.02 -2.27
CA LEU A 78 -10.97 6.24 -2.92
C LEU A 78 -11.36 6.00 -4.38
#